data_AF-A0A3F3H0B3-F1
#
_entry.id   AF-A0A3F3H0B3-F1
#
_cell.length_a   1.000
_cell.length_b   1.000
_cell.length_c   1.000
_cell.angle_alpha   90.00
_cell.angle_beta   90.00
_cell.angle_gamma   90.00
#
_symmetry.space_group_name_H-M   'P 1'
#
loop_
_entity.id
_entity.type
_entity.pdbx_description
1 polymer ?
#
loop_
_entity_poly.entity_id
_entity_poly.type
_entity_poly.pdbx_seq_one_letter_code
_entity_poly.pdbx_strand_id
1 'polypeptide(L)'
;MLAISIAFLGIGSVLMKEYLYHHNGIVKVDTRQALPMSHFAAMGITGDGDYNVTDMFNSANIKDPEARNKASLRLIKERFINQGGILGYEKFLIHKQIKNSADGSMAWGHEVYYLKAFHPNNEQLEKTFPRHYFLEKNGIATEGKFDFRTVQQIFWIIALVLILGSIFDQSLWGLFLKISAVGFFAFWLIFEGGRTRYLIQFLPVLFLLASLGMQRGINYVAQIRRNKQG
;
A
#
# COMPACT_ATOMS: atom_id res chain seq x y z
N MET A 1 -20.88 -4.08 -19.37
CA MET A 1 -20.46 -2.73 -18.93
C MET A 1 -19.10 -2.74 -18.24
N LEU A 2 -18.87 -3.56 -17.21
CA LEU A 2 -17.59 -3.61 -16.48
C LEU A 2 -16.36 -3.86 -17.37
N ALA A 3 -16.41 -4.85 -18.27
CA ALA A 3 -15.30 -5.14 -19.19
C ALA A 3 -15.02 -3.98 -20.16
N ILE A 4 -16.05 -3.25 -20.56
CA ILE A 4 -15.93 -2.08 -21.44
C ILE A 4 -15.28 -0.92 -20.67
N SER A 5 -15.68 -0.70 -19.41
CA SER A 5 -15.06 0.32 -18.55
C SER A 5 -13.59 0.03 -18.25
N ILE A 6 -13.23 -1.24 -17.97
CA ILE A 6 -11.84 -1.67 -17.77
C ILE A 6 -11.02 -1.47 -19.04
N ALA A 7 -11.56 -1.85 -20.20
CA ALA A 7 -10.91 -1.62 -21.49
C ALA A 7 -10.72 -0.12 -21.77
N PHE A 8 -11.72 0.73 -21.46
CA PHE A 8 -11.64 2.17 -21.68
C PHE A 8 -10.59 2.85 -20.79
N LEU A 9 -10.50 2.44 -19.51
CA LEU A 9 -9.46 2.92 -18.59
C LEU A 9 -8.06 2.47 -19.02
N GLY A 10 -7.93 1.20 -19.44
CA GLY A 10 -6.68 0.66 -19.98
C GLY A 10 -6.21 1.40 -21.22
N ILE A 11 -7.09 1.54 -22.22
CA ILE A 11 -6.79 2.27 -23.47
C ILE A 11 -6.47 3.73 -23.18
N GLY A 12 -7.26 4.40 -22.33
CA GLY A 12 -7.03 5.80 -21.96
C GLY A 12 -5.66 6.02 -21.31
N SER A 13 -5.24 5.13 -20.41
CA SER A 13 -3.91 5.23 -19.78
C SER A 13 -2.76 5.03 -20.76
N VAL A 14 -2.89 4.12 -21.72
CA VAL A 14 -1.89 3.90 -22.78
C VAL A 14 -1.81 5.11 -23.70
N LEU A 15 -2.95 5.63 -24.15
CA LEU A 15 -3.00 6.82 -25.02
C LEU A 15 -2.43 8.05 -24.32
N MET A 16 -2.75 8.25 -23.04
CA MET A 16 -2.23 9.36 -22.24
C MET A 16 -0.71 9.25 -22.07
N LYS A 17 -0.19 8.05 -21.78
CA LYS A 17 1.25 7.81 -21.68
C LYS A 17 1.96 8.17 -22.99
N GLU A 18 1.43 7.69 -24.11
CA GLU A 18 1.99 7.97 -25.43
C GLU A 18 1.96 9.46 -25.76
N TYR A 19 0.85 10.12 -25.48
CA TYR A 19 0.72 11.57 -25.64
C TYR A 19 1.78 12.33 -24.84
N LEU A 20 1.94 12.01 -23.55
CA LEU A 20 2.92 12.66 -22.67
C LEU A 20 4.36 12.42 -23.10
N TYR A 21 4.69 11.24 -23.66
CA TYR A 21 6.04 10.98 -24.17
C TYR A 21 6.41 11.86 -25.37
N HIS A 22 5.47 12.12 -26.26
CA HIS A 22 5.74 12.88 -27.48
C HIS A 22 5.48 14.38 -27.34
N HIS A 23 4.70 14.81 -26.33
CA HIS A 23 4.28 16.20 -26.17
C HIS A 23 4.80 16.87 -24.87
N ASN A 24 5.75 16.25 -24.16
CA ASN A 24 6.40 16.89 -23.02
C ASN A 24 7.65 17.70 -23.44
N GLY A 25 7.62 19.02 -23.27
CA GLY A 25 8.75 19.91 -23.55
C GLY A 25 9.81 19.98 -22.45
N ILE A 26 9.55 19.37 -21.28
CA ILE A 26 10.41 19.53 -20.09
C ILE A 26 11.51 18.46 -20.04
N VAL A 27 11.16 17.20 -20.34
CA VAL A 27 12.07 16.05 -20.24
C VAL A 27 11.90 15.14 -21.44
N LYS A 28 12.99 14.84 -22.14
CA LYS A 28 13.03 13.77 -23.15
C LYS A 28 13.09 12.42 -22.46
N VAL A 29 12.08 11.59 -22.67
CA VAL A 29 12.01 10.27 -22.05
C VAL A 29 12.77 9.24 -22.88
N ASP A 30 13.80 8.61 -22.30
CA ASP A 30 14.44 7.42 -22.87
C ASP A 30 13.78 6.16 -22.30
N THR A 31 12.98 5.48 -23.11
CA THR A 31 12.22 4.30 -22.71
C THR A 31 13.12 3.12 -22.32
N ARG A 32 14.39 3.09 -22.75
CA ARG A 32 15.35 2.04 -22.36
C ARG A 32 15.81 2.17 -20.90
N GLN A 33 15.54 3.31 -20.26
CA GLN A 33 15.82 3.50 -18.85
C GLN A 33 14.73 2.89 -17.95
N ALA A 34 13.59 2.48 -18.50
CA ALA A 34 12.50 1.88 -17.74
C ALA A 34 12.96 0.62 -16.98
N LEU A 35 12.60 0.54 -15.70
CA LEU A 35 12.81 -0.65 -14.89
C LEU A 35 11.74 -1.69 -15.23
N PRO A 36 12.10 -2.96 -15.49
CA PRO A 36 11.13 -4.00 -15.80
C PRO A 36 10.28 -4.36 -14.57
N MET A 37 9.09 -4.91 -14.78
CA MET A 37 8.25 -5.44 -13.69
C MET A 37 9.00 -6.46 -12.81
N SER A 38 9.87 -7.27 -13.42
CA SER A 38 10.71 -8.24 -12.70
C SER A 38 11.68 -7.58 -11.71
N HIS A 39 12.10 -6.33 -11.93
CA HIS A 39 12.92 -5.58 -10.98
C HIS A 39 12.14 -5.29 -9.68
N PHE A 40 10.91 -4.77 -9.80
CA PHE A 40 10.06 -4.50 -8.64
C PHE A 40 9.65 -5.78 -7.92
N ALA A 41 9.44 -6.87 -8.66
CA ALA A 41 9.17 -8.18 -8.06
C ALA A 41 10.41 -8.73 -7.34
N ALA A 42 11.62 -8.54 -7.89
CA ALA A 42 12.85 -8.89 -7.21
C ALA A 42 12.96 -8.12 -5.89
N MET A 43 12.82 -6.79 -5.90
CA MET A 43 12.82 -5.95 -4.69
C MET A 43 11.75 -6.41 -3.68
N GLY A 44 10.58 -6.82 -4.16
CA GLY A 44 9.51 -7.36 -3.33
C GLY A 44 9.86 -8.63 -2.54
N ILE A 45 10.98 -9.31 -2.82
CA ILE A 45 11.43 -10.56 -2.15
C ILE A 45 12.72 -10.33 -1.34
N THR A 46 13.12 -9.08 -1.06
CA THR A 46 14.30 -8.80 -0.23
C THR A 46 13.93 -8.03 1.04
N GLY A 47 14.69 -8.24 2.12
CA GLY A 47 14.46 -7.55 3.39
C GLY A 47 13.05 -7.76 3.93
N ASP A 48 12.33 -6.65 4.16
CA ASP A 48 10.91 -6.64 4.55
C ASP A 48 9.96 -6.57 3.34
N GLY A 49 10.48 -6.65 2.12
CA GLY A 49 9.75 -6.47 0.86
C GLY A 49 9.54 -5.00 0.48
N ASP A 50 10.31 -4.09 1.06
CA ASP A 50 10.31 -2.65 0.76
C ASP A 50 11.41 -2.26 -0.23
N TYR A 51 11.54 -0.95 -0.46
CA TYR A 51 12.49 -0.39 -1.41
C TYR A 51 13.94 -0.79 -1.08
N ASN A 52 14.63 -1.37 -2.06
CA ASN A 52 16.04 -1.71 -1.94
C ASN A 52 16.92 -0.83 -2.84
N VAL A 53 17.66 0.08 -2.22
CA VAL A 53 18.52 1.04 -2.93
C VAL A 53 19.63 0.35 -3.74
N THR A 54 20.19 -0.75 -3.24
CA THR A 54 21.23 -1.50 -3.93
C THR A 54 20.70 -2.14 -5.21
N ASP A 55 19.51 -2.73 -5.16
CA ASP A 55 18.85 -3.30 -6.33
C ASP A 55 18.54 -2.25 -7.39
N MET A 56 18.10 -1.06 -6.96
CA MET A 56 17.84 0.07 -7.83
C MET A 56 19.10 0.46 -8.59
N PHE A 57 20.21 0.72 -7.88
CA PHE A 57 21.47 1.10 -8.53
C PHE A 57 22.02 -0.01 -9.43
N ASN A 58 21.97 -1.27 -8.98
CA ASN A 58 22.42 -2.40 -9.79
C ASN A 58 21.62 -2.51 -11.10
N SER A 59 20.31 -2.32 -11.04
CA SER A 59 19.45 -2.40 -12.22
C SER A 59 19.63 -1.18 -13.13
N ALA A 60 19.76 0.01 -12.57
CA ALA A 60 20.02 1.25 -13.31
C ALA A 60 21.36 1.20 -14.08
N ASN A 61 22.37 0.52 -13.54
CA ASN A 61 23.68 0.36 -14.18
C ASN A 61 23.66 -0.59 -15.39
N ILE A 62 22.66 -1.48 -15.52
CA ILE A 62 22.49 -2.36 -16.68
C ILE A 62 21.77 -1.59 -17.78
N LYS A 63 22.51 -1.11 -18.79
CA LYS A 63 21.94 -0.27 -19.87
C LYS A 63 20.98 -1.00 -20.80
N ASP A 64 21.24 -2.29 -21.06
CA ASP A 64 20.42 -3.10 -21.94
C ASP A 64 19.14 -3.58 -21.22
N PRO A 65 17.93 -3.23 -21.72
CA PRO A 65 16.67 -3.59 -21.05
C PRO A 65 16.44 -5.09 -20.92
N GLU A 66 16.82 -5.89 -21.92
CA GLU A 66 16.65 -7.35 -21.88
C GLU A 66 17.58 -8.00 -20.87
N ALA A 67 18.85 -7.63 -20.87
CA ALA A 67 19.82 -8.08 -19.87
C ALA A 67 19.38 -7.67 -18.46
N ARG A 68 18.83 -6.46 -18.28
CA ARG A 68 18.30 -5.99 -17.00
C ARG A 68 17.15 -6.87 -16.53
N ASN A 69 16.17 -7.13 -17.39
CA ASN A 69 15.04 -8.01 -17.07
C ASN A 69 15.50 -9.42 -16.71
N LYS A 70 16.43 -9.99 -17.48
CA LYS A 70 16.99 -11.32 -17.20
C LYS A 70 17.73 -11.37 -15.87
N ALA A 71 18.48 -10.32 -15.53
CA ALA A 71 19.16 -10.20 -14.25
C ALA A 71 18.16 -10.16 -13.09
N SER A 72 17.09 -9.38 -13.19
CA SER A 72 16.03 -9.33 -12.16
C SER A 72 15.29 -10.67 -12.00
N LEU A 73 14.98 -11.38 -13.10
CA LEU A 73 14.38 -12.72 -13.04
C LEU A 73 15.31 -13.74 -12.35
N ARG A 74 16.62 -13.65 -12.60
CA ARG A 74 17.60 -14.48 -11.91
C ARG A 74 17.62 -14.18 -10.41
N LEU A 75 17.60 -12.90 -10.03
CA LEU A 75 17.54 -12.48 -8.62
C LEU A 75 16.30 -13.01 -7.90
N ILE A 76 15.13 -12.99 -8.54
CA ILE A 76 13.89 -13.58 -7.98
C ILE A 76 14.12 -15.05 -7.63
N LYS A 77 14.68 -15.81 -8.58
CA LYS A 77 14.96 -17.25 -8.38
C LYS A 77 15.98 -17.48 -7.27
N GLU A 78 17.08 -16.72 -7.27
CA GLU A 78 18.12 -16.80 -6.23
C GLU A 78 17.56 -16.50 -4.84
N ARG A 79 16.79 -15.41 -4.70
CA ARG A 79 16.12 -15.05 -3.43
C ARG A 79 15.15 -16.12 -2.98
N PHE A 80 14.36 -16.66 -3.91
CA PHE A 80 13.42 -17.73 -3.63
C PHE A 80 14.09 -18.99 -3.08
N ILE A 81 15.23 -19.37 -3.64
CA ILE A 81 15.99 -20.52 -3.15
C ILE A 81 16.64 -20.18 -1.79
N ASN A 82 17.28 -19.02 -1.68
CA ASN A 82 18.02 -18.60 -0.49
C ASN A 82 17.15 -18.44 0.76
N GLN A 83 15.88 -18.06 0.60
CA GLN A 83 14.94 -17.98 1.72
C GLN A 83 14.41 -19.35 2.18
N GLY A 84 14.76 -20.45 1.51
CA GLY A 84 14.33 -21.82 1.85
C GLY A 84 13.21 -22.36 0.96
N GLY A 85 13.08 -21.87 -0.27
CA GLY A 85 12.07 -22.33 -1.23
C GLY A 85 10.65 -22.00 -0.77
N ILE A 86 9.73 -22.95 -0.92
CA ILE A 86 8.28 -22.73 -0.71
C ILE A 86 7.97 -22.30 0.73
N LEU A 87 8.41 -23.07 1.73
CA LEU A 87 8.11 -22.80 3.14
C LEU A 87 8.73 -21.49 3.62
N GLY A 88 9.96 -21.24 3.18
CA GLY A 88 10.66 -19.99 3.41
C GLY A 88 9.93 -18.79 2.83
N TYR A 89 9.46 -18.93 1.59
CA TYR A 89 8.71 -17.88 0.91
C TYR A 89 7.36 -17.62 1.57
N GLU A 90 6.63 -18.65 1.96
CA GLU A 90 5.34 -18.49 2.64
C GLU A 90 5.50 -17.71 3.95
N LYS A 91 6.50 -18.07 4.77
CA LYS A 91 6.85 -17.32 5.99
C LYS A 91 7.17 -15.86 5.68
N PHE A 92 7.93 -15.62 4.61
CA PHE A 92 8.24 -14.28 4.14
C PHE A 92 6.99 -13.50 3.73
N LEU A 93 6.07 -14.11 2.97
CA LEU A 93 4.83 -13.48 2.53
C LEU A 93 3.93 -13.08 3.71
N ILE A 94 3.85 -13.92 4.76
CA ILE A 94 3.11 -13.59 5.98
C ILE A 94 3.73 -12.38 6.68
N HIS A 95 5.05 -12.38 6.86
CA HIS A 95 5.78 -11.26 7.45
C HIS A 95 5.58 -9.97 6.64
N LYS A 96 5.71 -10.05 5.33
CA LYS A 96 5.48 -8.92 4.41
C LYS A 96 4.04 -8.43 4.49
N GLN A 97 3.05 -9.31 4.55
CA GLN A 97 1.65 -8.90 4.71
C GLN A 97 1.44 -8.11 6.00
N ILE A 98 2.05 -8.54 7.11
CA ILE A 98 2.01 -7.80 8.38
C ILE A 98 2.62 -6.40 8.19
N LYS A 99 3.78 -6.29 7.53
CA LYS A 99 4.41 -5.00 7.22
C LYS A 99 3.55 -4.11 6.32
N ASN A 100 2.81 -4.71 5.38
CA ASN A 100 1.93 -4.00 4.45
C ASN A 100 0.66 -3.45 5.10
N SER A 101 0.22 -3.99 6.25
CA SER A 101 -1.11 -3.66 6.81
C SER A 101 -1.20 -3.41 8.31
N ALA A 102 -0.19 -3.72 9.12
CA ALA A 102 -0.35 -3.68 10.58
C ALA A 102 -0.27 -2.27 11.20
N ASP A 103 0.57 -1.40 10.65
CA ASP A 103 0.78 -0.03 11.13
C ASP A 103 -0.36 0.90 10.69
N GLY A 104 -1.25 1.23 11.64
CA GLY A 104 -2.38 2.13 11.45
C GLY A 104 -1.98 3.60 11.25
N SER A 105 -0.73 3.97 11.58
CA SER A 105 -0.19 5.30 11.28
C SER A 105 0.22 5.46 9.81
N MET A 106 0.11 4.40 9.00
CA MET A 106 0.42 4.41 7.57
C MET A 106 1.85 4.87 7.27
N ALA A 107 2.81 4.46 8.12
CA ALA A 107 4.22 4.84 8.08
C ALA A 107 4.47 6.36 8.25
N TRP A 108 3.57 7.07 8.92
CA TRP A 108 3.76 8.49 9.25
C TRP A 108 5.02 8.69 10.10
N GLY A 109 5.94 9.52 9.59
CA GLY A 109 7.21 9.81 10.26
C GLY A 109 8.27 8.70 10.15
N HIS A 110 8.01 7.63 9.40
CA HIS A 110 9.02 6.58 9.11
C HIS A 110 10.13 7.12 8.21
N GLU A 111 9.80 7.96 7.24
CA GLU A 111 10.80 8.64 6.40
C GLU A 111 10.99 10.09 6.88
N VAL A 112 11.73 10.22 7.97
CA VAL A 112 12.00 11.45 8.74
C VAL A 112 12.41 12.65 7.86
N TYR A 113 13.00 12.40 6.69
CA TYR A 113 13.49 13.43 5.78
C TYR A 113 12.40 14.14 4.95
N TYR A 114 11.24 13.54 4.74
CA TYR A 114 10.24 14.06 3.80
C TYR A 114 9.08 14.80 4.46
N LEU A 115 8.82 14.58 5.75
CA LEU A 115 7.69 15.15 6.47
C LEU A 115 8.14 16.19 7.49
N LYS A 116 8.52 17.36 6.99
CA LYS A 116 8.92 18.52 7.77
C LYS A 116 7.98 19.69 7.50
N ALA A 117 7.52 20.34 8.56
CA ALA A 117 6.66 21.51 8.43
C ALA A 117 7.42 22.76 7.99
N PHE A 118 6.70 23.64 7.30
CA PHE A 118 7.15 25.00 7.03
C PHE A 118 7.44 25.74 8.34
N HIS A 119 8.54 26.49 8.40
CA HIS A 119 9.00 27.17 9.62
C HIS A 119 9.08 26.23 10.83
N PRO A 120 9.89 25.14 10.78
CA PRO A 120 9.95 24.06 11.78
C PRO A 120 10.03 24.57 13.23
N ASN A 121 10.80 25.64 13.45
CA ASN A 121 11.14 26.18 14.77
C ASN A 121 10.26 27.37 15.21
N ASN A 122 9.08 27.57 14.59
CA ASN A 122 8.18 28.65 14.99
C ASN A 122 7.32 28.23 16.19
N GLU A 123 7.57 28.83 17.35
CA GLU A 123 6.89 28.52 18.62
C GLU A 123 5.37 28.77 18.59
N GLN A 124 4.88 29.75 17.82
CA GLN A 124 3.44 30.01 17.71
C GLN A 124 2.76 28.90 16.89
N LEU A 125 3.40 28.49 15.79
CA LEU A 125 2.89 27.40 14.96
C LEU A 125 2.98 26.05 15.69
N GLU A 126 4.00 25.83 16.53
CA GLU A 126 4.13 24.65 17.40
C GLU A 126 2.89 24.42 18.26
N LYS A 127 2.32 25.50 18.80
CA LYS A 127 1.15 25.46 19.69
C LYS A 127 -0.16 25.18 18.96
N THR A 128 -0.20 25.23 17.64
CA THR A 128 -1.41 24.90 16.88
C THR A 128 -1.71 23.41 16.98
N PHE A 129 -2.99 23.05 17.10
CA PHE A 129 -3.40 21.65 17.21
C PHE A 129 -2.82 20.76 16.10
N PRO A 130 -2.89 21.11 14.79
CA PRO A 130 -2.34 20.26 13.75
C PRO A 130 -0.84 20.03 13.93
N ARG A 131 -0.09 21.07 14.28
CA ARG A 131 1.35 20.95 14.45
C ARG A 131 1.72 20.07 15.63
N HIS A 132 1.08 20.32 16.77
CA HIS A 132 1.31 19.58 17.99
C HIS A 132 0.91 18.11 17.83
N TYR A 133 -0.18 17.83 17.13
CA TYR A 133 -0.71 16.49 16.97
C TYR A 133 0.09 15.66 15.95
N PHE A 134 0.39 16.21 14.78
CA PHE A 134 1.03 15.46 13.69
C PHE A 134 2.56 15.42 13.74
N LEU A 135 3.22 16.33 14.48
CA LEU A 135 4.68 16.53 14.43
C LEU A 135 5.30 16.58 15.83
N GLU A 136 6.61 16.37 15.87
CA GLU A 136 7.43 16.68 17.04
C GLU A 136 7.67 18.19 17.19
N LYS A 137 8.19 18.61 18.35
CA LYS A 137 8.46 20.04 18.64
C LYS A 137 9.38 20.70 17.63
N ASN A 138 10.30 19.94 17.03
CA ASN A 138 11.18 20.40 15.96
C ASN A 138 10.47 20.53 14.59
N GLY A 139 9.16 20.31 14.52
CA GLY A 139 8.36 20.39 13.31
C GLY A 139 8.57 19.23 12.34
N ILE A 140 9.09 18.09 12.80
CA ILE A 140 9.36 16.90 11.99
C ILE A 140 8.41 15.78 12.42
N ALA A 141 7.81 15.06 11.45
CA ALA A 141 7.05 13.85 11.75
C ALA A 141 8.02 12.74 12.12
N THR A 142 7.77 12.03 13.21
CA THR A 142 8.59 10.89 13.63
C THR A 142 7.72 9.72 14.03
N GLU A 143 8.28 8.52 13.92
CA GLU A 143 7.69 7.29 14.45
C GLU A 143 7.52 7.30 15.98
N GLY A 144 8.20 8.20 16.68
CA GLY A 144 8.14 8.36 18.13
C GLY A 144 6.91 9.13 18.62
N LYS A 145 6.07 9.66 17.72
CA LYS A 145 4.87 10.41 18.08
C LYS A 145 3.74 9.49 18.56
N PHE A 146 3.85 9.03 19.81
CA PHE A 146 2.96 8.02 20.38
C PHE A 146 1.48 8.42 20.41
N ASP A 147 1.16 9.67 20.74
CA ASP A 147 -0.25 10.11 20.82
C ASP A 147 -0.97 10.00 19.47
N PHE A 148 -0.31 10.48 18.40
CA PHE A 148 -0.81 10.35 17.04
C PHE A 148 -0.95 8.87 16.66
N ARG A 149 0.12 8.09 16.80
CA ARG A 149 0.14 6.68 16.40
C ARG A 149 -0.90 5.85 17.13
N THR A 150 -1.08 6.06 18.43
CA THR A 150 -2.04 5.31 19.24
C THR A 150 -3.46 5.54 18.77
N VAL A 151 -3.83 6.80 18.52
CA VAL A 151 -5.16 7.14 18.00
C VAL A 151 -5.38 6.54 16.61
N GLN A 152 -4.41 6.68 15.69
CA GLN A 152 -4.53 6.09 14.36
C GLN A 152 -4.63 4.55 14.43
N GLN A 153 -3.86 3.91 15.30
CA GLN A 153 -3.90 2.47 15.50
C GLN A 153 -5.26 2.01 16.02
N ILE A 154 -5.90 2.75 16.94
CA ILE A 154 -7.25 2.43 17.42
C ILE A 154 -8.26 2.50 16.27
N PHE A 155 -8.27 3.58 15.49
CA PHE A 155 -9.15 3.69 14.33
C PHE A 155 -8.91 2.57 13.31
N TRP A 156 -7.64 2.22 13.11
CA TRP A 156 -7.26 1.16 12.19
C TRP A 156 -7.75 -0.22 12.66
N ILE A 157 -7.56 -0.56 13.94
CA ILE A 157 -8.07 -1.79 14.53
C ILE A 157 -9.60 -1.85 14.42
N ILE A 158 -10.30 -0.75 14.72
CA ILE A 158 -11.76 -0.68 14.55
C ILE A 158 -12.14 -0.95 13.09
N ALA A 159 -11.47 -0.32 12.12
CA ALA A 159 -11.73 -0.55 10.70
C ALA A 159 -11.51 -2.01 10.31
N LEU A 160 -10.43 -2.65 10.77
CA LEU A 160 -10.16 -4.08 10.53
C LEU A 160 -11.25 -4.98 11.10
N VAL A 161 -11.69 -4.75 12.34
CA VAL A 161 -12.79 -5.49 12.96
C VAL A 161 -14.09 -5.34 12.16
N LEU A 162 -14.40 -4.13 11.70
CA LEU A 162 -15.56 -3.88 10.86
C LEU A 162 -15.43 -4.58 9.50
N ILE A 163 -14.25 -4.58 8.88
CA ILE A 163 -14.00 -5.31 7.63
C ILE A 163 -14.24 -6.82 7.81
N LEU A 164 -13.87 -7.42 8.95
CA LEU A 164 -14.19 -8.83 9.23
C LEU A 164 -15.70 -9.10 9.22
N GLY A 165 -16.51 -8.15 9.69
CA GLY A 165 -17.97 -8.25 9.60
C GLY A 165 -18.51 -8.31 8.17
N SER A 166 -17.76 -7.80 7.19
CA SER A 166 -18.14 -7.85 5.77
C SER A 166 -18.00 -9.25 5.16
N ILE A 167 -17.28 -10.19 5.79
CA ILE A 167 -17.03 -11.54 5.26
C ILE A 167 -18.34 -12.26 4.91
N PHE A 168 -19.37 -12.08 5.72
CA PHE A 168 -20.69 -12.69 5.53
C PHE A 168 -21.56 -12.00 4.47
N ASP A 169 -21.16 -10.83 3.97
CA ASP A 169 -21.89 -10.15 2.91
C ASP A 169 -21.73 -10.86 1.56
N GLN A 170 -22.84 -11.34 1.00
CA GLN A 170 -22.86 -12.03 -0.30
C GLN A 170 -23.39 -11.13 -1.43
N SER A 171 -23.50 -9.81 -1.20
CA SER A 171 -23.95 -8.91 -2.26
C SER A 171 -22.89 -8.84 -3.36
N LEU A 172 -23.32 -8.63 -4.61
CA LEU A 172 -22.40 -8.46 -5.73
C LEU A 172 -21.38 -7.33 -5.45
N TRP A 173 -21.83 -6.27 -4.79
CA TRP A 173 -20.99 -5.14 -4.43
C TRP A 173 -19.98 -5.48 -3.33
N GLY A 174 -20.39 -6.20 -2.29
CA GLY A 174 -19.49 -6.70 -1.26
C GLY A 174 -18.44 -7.66 -1.83
N LEU A 175 -18.82 -8.56 -2.74
CA LEU A 175 -17.89 -9.44 -3.43
C LEU A 175 -16.88 -8.68 -4.28
N PHE A 176 -17.33 -7.68 -5.04
CA PHE A 176 -16.46 -6.81 -5.84
C PHE A 176 -15.40 -6.10 -4.97
N LEU A 177 -15.81 -5.55 -3.83
CA LEU A 177 -14.91 -4.88 -2.89
C LEU A 177 -13.90 -5.87 -2.27
N LYS A 178 -14.34 -7.08 -1.89
CA LYS A 178 -13.45 -8.13 -1.36
C LYS A 178 -12.41 -8.57 -2.38
N ILE A 179 -12.82 -8.84 -3.62
CA ILE A 179 -11.90 -9.23 -4.70
C ILE A 179 -10.92 -8.09 -4.99
N SER A 180 -11.38 -6.85 -4.97
CA SER A 180 -10.51 -5.68 -5.13
C SER A 180 -9.46 -5.64 -4.02
N ALA A 181 -9.86 -5.87 -2.75
CA ALA A 181 -8.93 -5.89 -1.62
C ALA A 181 -7.93 -7.05 -1.69
N VAL A 182 -8.39 -8.25 -2.03
CA VAL A 182 -7.50 -9.42 -2.22
C VAL A 182 -6.54 -9.18 -3.38
N GLY A 183 -7.01 -8.66 -4.51
CA GLY A 183 -6.17 -8.37 -5.67
C GLY A 183 -5.11 -7.32 -5.37
N PHE A 184 -5.48 -6.29 -4.59
CA PHE A 184 -4.56 -5.27 -4.14
C PHE A 184 -3.45 -5.83 -3.22
N PHE A 185 -3.82 -6.63 -2.21
CA PHE A 185 -2.81 -7.26 -1.35
C PHE A 185 -1.95 -8.27 -2.11
N ALA A 186 -2.53 -9.05 -3.03
CA ALA A 186 -1.78 -9.98 -3.87
C ALA A 186 -0.75 -9.25 -4.74
N PHE A 187 -1.13 -8.12 -5.35
CA PHE A 187 -0.21 -7.29 -6.11
C PHE A 187 1.01 -6.88 -5.27
N TRP A 188 0.81 -6.43 -4.03
CA TRP A 188 1.92 -6.05 -3.16
C TRP A 188 2.71 -7.20 -2.57
N LEU A 189 2.11 -8.37 -2.40
CA LEU A 189 2.88 -9.55 -2.02
C LEU A 189 3.92 -9.88 -3.09
N ILE A 190 3.59 -9.62 -4.36
CA ILE A 190 4.50 -9.81 -5.50
C ILE A 190 5.54 -8.68 -5.60
N PHE A 191 5.13 -7.41 -5.56
CA PHE A 191 6.00 -6.28 -5.85
C PHE A 191 6.55 -5.58 -4.60
N GLU A 192 7.39 -4.55 -4.77
CA GLU A 192 7.80 -3.68 -3.66
C GLU A 192 6.56 -3.09 -2.97
N GLY A 193 6.44 -3.34 -1.66
CA GLY A 193 5.22 -2.97 -0.94
C GLY A 193 5.34 -2.96 0.58
N GLY A 194 6.46 -3.42 1.16
CA GLY A 194 6.72 -3.73 2.59
C GLY A 194 6.53 -2.60 3.62
N ARG A 195 5.64 -1.64 3.37
CA ARG A 195 5.26 -0.50 4.22
C ARG A 195 3.79 -0.17 4.04
N THR A 196 3.14 0.24 5.12
CA THR A 196 1.70 0.58 5.15
C THR A 196 1.31 1.86 4.41
N ARG A 197 2.24 2.78 4.09
CA ARG A 197 1.90 4.04 3.40
C ARG A 197 1.17 3.86 2.08
N TYR A 198 1.48 2.78 1.36
CA TYR A 198 0.86 2.51 0.08
C TYR A 198 -0.64 2.19 0.26
N LEU A 199 -1.09 1.89 1.49
CA LEU A 199 -2.48 1.49 1.81
C LEU A 199 -3.43 2.66 1.72
N ILE A 200 -2.90 3.87 1.84
CA ILE A 200 -3.63 5.14 1.72
C ILE A 200 -4.42 5.18 0.41
N GLN A 201 -3.85 4.73 -0.71
CA GLN A 201 -4.52 4.75 -2.02
C GLN A 201 -5.72 3.79 -2.11
N PHE A 202 -5.80 2.84 -1.17
CA PHE A 202 -6.81 1.79 -1.16
C PHE A 202 -7.76 1.87 0.04
N LEU A 203 -7.55 2.82 0.95
CA LEU A 203 -8.44 3.12 2.06
C LEU A 203 -9.91 3.31 1.64
N PRO A 204 -10.26 3.95 0.50
CA PRO A 204 -11.65 4.05 0.10
C PRO A 204 -12.35 2.69 -0.02
N VAL A 205 -11.68 1.68 -0.60
CA VAL A 205 -12.25 0.33 -0.73
C VAL A 205 -12.35 -0.35 0.63
N LEU A 206 -11.32 -0.22 1.47
CA LEU A 206 -11.30 -0.84 2.80
C LEU A 206 -12.36 -0.24 3.74
N PHE A 207 -12.59 1.08 3.66
CA PHE A 207 -13.64 1.73 4.44
C PHE A 207 -15.05 1.43 3.93
N LEU A 208 -15.22 1.20 2.61
CA LEU A 208 -16.48 0.67 2.09
C LEU A 208 -16.74 -0.78 2.58
N LEU A 209 -15.70 -1.62 2.68
CA LEU A 209 -15.84 -2.94 3.32
C LEU A 209 -16.18 -2.81 4.81
N ALA A 210 -15.52 -1.90 5.53
CA ALA A 210 -15.80 -1.62 6.93
C ALA A 210 -17.26 -1.19 7.13
N SER A 211 -17.79 -0.30 6.28
CA SER A 211 -19.17 0.17 6.40
C SER A 211 -20.19 -0.95 6.14
N LEU A 212 -19.93 -1.82 5.16
CA LEU A 212 -20.76 -3.01 4.91
C LEU A 212 -20.76 -3.95 6.12
N GLY A 213 -19.59 -4.22 6.71
CA GLY A 213 -19.51 -5.06 7.89
C GLY A 213 -20.17 -4.46 9.12
N MET A 214 -20.06 -3.14 9.31
CA MET A 214 -20.80 -2.41 10.34
C MET A 214 -22.32 -2.58 10.17
N GLN A 215 -22.83 -2.38 8.95
CA GLN A 215 -24.25 -2.54 8.65
C GLN A 215 -24.75 -3.96 8.95
N ARG A 216 -23.96 -4.98 8.59
CA ARG A 216 -24.27 -6.38 8.91
C ARG A 216 -24.31 -6.64 10.41
N GLY A 217 -23.33 -6.11 11.15
CA GLY A 217 -23.31 -6.19 12.62
C GLY A 217 -24.54 -5.56 13.27
N ILE A 218 -24.95 -4.36 12.83
CA ILE A 218 -26.15 -3.68 13.33
C ILE A 218 -27.40 -4.52 13.08
N ASN A 219 -27.57 -5.03 11.85
CA ASN A 219 -28.73 -5.84 11.47
C ASN A 219 -28.83 -7.12 12.31
N TYR A 220 -27.69 -7.78 12.56
CA TYR A 220 -27.63 -8.99 13.37
C TYR A 220 -28.05 -8.73 14.83
N VAL A 221 -27.53 -7.65 15.44
CA VAL A 221 -27.93 -7.25 16.81
C VAL A 221 -29.41 -6.91 16.88
N ALA A 222 -29.96 -6.22 15.87
CA ALA A 222 -31.38 -5.91 15.79
C ALA A 222 -32.25 -7.18 15.70
N GLN A 223 -31.82 -8.18 14.93
CA GLN A 223 -32.52 -9.47 14.81
C GLN A 223 -32.56 -10.23 16.14
N ILE A 224 -31.44 -10.32 16.87
CA ILE A 224 -31.40 -10.97 18.19
C ILE A 224 -32.35 -10.29 19.17
N ARG A 225 -32.42 -8.96 19.17
CA ARG A 225 -33.33 -8.21 20.04
C ARG A 225 -34.79 -8.52 19.75
N ARG A 226 -35.18 -8.62 18.48
CA ARG A 226 -36.53 -9.00 18.06
C ARG A 226 -36.88 -10.42 18.52
N ASN A 227 -35.97 -11.38 18.35
CA ASN A 227 -36.18 -12.77 18.74
C ASN A 227 -36.25 -12.99 20.27
N LYS A 228 -35.81 -12.03 21.10
CA LYS A 228 -35.96 -12.08 22.56
C LYS A 228 -37.28 -11.47 23.06
N GLN A 229 -38.01 -10.76 22.20
CA GLN A 229 -39.25 -10.04 22.55
C GLN A 229 -40.53 -10.73 22.07
N GLY A 230 -40.42 -11.78 21.26
CA GLY A 230 -41.53 -12.66 20.85
C GLY A 230 -41.33 -14.05 21.40
#